data_AF-A0A317IN23-F1
#
_entry.id   AF-A0A317IN23-F1
#
_cell.length_a   1.000
_cell.length_b   1.000
_cell.length_c   1.000
_cell.angle_alpha   90.00
_cell.angle_beta   90.00
_cell.angle_gamma   90.00
#
_symmetry.space_group_name_H-M   'P 1'
#
loop_
_entity.id
_entity.type
_entity.pdbx_description
1 polymer ?
#
loop_
_entity_poly.entity_id
_entity_poly.type
_entity_poly.pdbx_seq_one_letter_code
_entity_poly.pdbx_strand_id
1 'polypeptide(L)'
;MPLVFVHGVNVRRGKVYEREQAFRDRQFAEIFYRQLGRNVDASSILNPYWGDLGASVSPDVPFLPHGNYQMLWKKQGKKAPEAASPKLEDIIEAGSETPLLDMARTASLADVIDLLWLLADQEMIAGGDENRQSEEEMARLAQKALDFSHSAESERWLAAVKSDDELLERLSGLLSTPTSQNPKPAVKSKTQIGKLIRSAGASVHNKIKDAHKGMASRTKSLKAHLDEEVLNARLRLRQKAVGTTAKIFNEPLRAIFHQQCALLIGDAFAYFSDRGDDSKAAPMAQRVIETLREARAIQQKSGDELIVIGHSMGGVILCDIVTCYGKDIPIDVLITVGSQFPLFADLQMFPGINGKKRPIQKPENVKRWINIFDPHDFLGYPASHIFEGVEDFHIPTYSLGGSAHANYFHRRSFYFQLARRLMDYVDKPKSGA
;
A
#
# COMPACT_ATOMS: atom_id res chain seq x y z
N MET A 1 13.52 32.78 -8.12
CA MET A 1 12.32 31.95 -7.95
C MET A 1 12.57 31.06 -6.74
N PRO A 2 12.16 31.46 -5.54
CA PRO A 2 12.33 30.64 -4.35
C PRO A 2 11.44 29.39 -4.40
N LEU A 3 12.00 28.25 -3.99
CA LEU A 3 11.27 26.99 -3.82
C LEU A 3 11.43 26.47 -2.41
N VAL A 4 10.30 26.19 -1.76
CA VAL A 4 10.24 25.53 -0.46
C VAL A 4 9.74 24.10 -0.65
N PHE A 5 10.50 23.12 -0.16
CA PHE A 5 10.11 21.72 -0.19
C PHE A 5 9.83 21.21 1.23
N VAL A 6 8.56 21.02 1.55
CA VAL A 6 8.11 20.46 2.83
C VAL A 6 7.95 18.96 2.68
N HIS A 7 8.89 18.20 3.25
CA HIS A 7 8.83 16.74 3.29
C HIS A 7 7.81 16.25 4.32
N GLY A 8 7.24 15.06 4.08
CA GLY A 8 6.13 14.50 4.87
C GLY A 8 6.48 13.84 6.18
N VAL A 9 7.05 12.63 6.17
CA VAL A 9 7.38 11.90 7.42
C VAL A 9 8.80 11.38 7.39
N ASN A 10 9.25 10.88 8.55
CA ASN A 10 10.59 10.30 8.71
C ASN A 10 11.71 11.28 8.29
N VAL A 11 11.47 12.57 8.52
CA VAL A 11 12.50 13.60 8.42
C VAL A 11 13.41 13.37 9.62
N ARG A 12 14.51 12.65 9.46
CA ARG A 12 15.47 12.39 10.55
C ARG A 12 16.87 12.59 9.99
N ARG A 13 17.65 13.48 10.63
CA ARG A 13 19.02 13.74 10.16
C ARG A 13 19.82 12.43 10.14
N GLY A 14 20.61 12.29 9.09
CA GLY A 14 21.42 11.12 8.84
C GLY A 14 21.81 11.01 7.37
N LYS A 15 22.80 10.16 7.08
CA LYS A 15 23.37 10.02 5.73
C LYS A 15 22.33 9.72 4.64
N VAL A 16 21.31 8.94 4.97
CA VAL A 16 20.23 8.60 4.03
C VAL A 16 19.38 9.83 3.73
N TYR A 17 18.89 10.53 4.76
CA TYR A 17 18.09 11.75 4.59
C TYR A 17 18.85 12.83 3.80
N GLU A 18 20.11 13.08 4.14
CA GLU A 18 20.95 14.06 3.45
C GLU A 18 21.17 13.69 1.98
N ARG A 19 21.38 12.41 1.68
CA ARG A 19 21.53 11.90 0.31
C ARG A 19 20.24 12.06 -0.49
N GLU A 20 19.09 11.71 0.08
CA GLU A 20 17.80 11.82 -0.60
C GLU A 20 17.40 13.27 -0.86
N GLN A 21 17.60 14.15 0.12
CA GLN A 21 17.43 15.59 -0.03
C GLN A 21 18.35 16.14 -1.14
N ALA A 22 19.65 15.83 -1.10
CA ALA A 22 20.60 16.28 -2.12
C ALA A 22 20.26 15.76 -3.53
N PHE A 23 19.82 14.50 -3.64
CA PHE A 23 19.38 13.92 -4.91
C PHE A 23 18.19 14.70 -5.48
N ARG A 24 17.14 14.90 -4.66
CA ARG A 24 15.93 15.62 -5.03
C ARG A 24 16.22 17.06 -5.43
N ASP A 25 16.99 17.78 -4.63
CA ASP A 25 17.33 19.19 -4.85
C ASP A 25 18.16 19.36 -6.12
N ARG A 26 19.06 18.41 -6.40
CA ARG A 26 19.79 18.37 -7.67
C ARG A 26 18.88 18.15 -8.88
N GLN A 27 17.84 17.31 -8.77
CA GLN A 27 16.89 17.15 -9.87
C GLN A 27 16.05 18.42 -10.09
N PHE A 28 15.71 19.15 -9.02
CA PHE A 28 15.08 20.46 -9.17
C PHE A 28 15.99 21.46 -9.88
N ALA A 29 17.26 21.55 -9.48
CA ALA A 29 18.24 22.42 -10.12
C ALA A 29 18.48 22.06 -11.61
N GLU A 30 18.79 20.79 -11.90
CA GLU A 30 19.28 20.35 -13.21
C GLU A 30 18.17 20.06 -14.22
N ILE A 31 16.95 19.76 -13.77
CA ILE A 31 15.83 19.43 -14.67
C ILE A 31 14.76 20.49 -14.56
N PHE A 32 14.19 20.69 -13.38
CA PHE A 32 13.02 21.56 -13.23
C PHE A 32 13.33 23.03 -13.56
N TYR A 33 14.35 23.63 -12.93
CA TYR A 33 14.71 25.02 -13.17
C TYR A 33 15.30 25.26 -14.55
N ARG A 34 16.18 24.35 -15.03
CA ARG A 34 16.72 24.41 -16.40
C ARG A 34 15.61 24.44 -17.43
N GLN A 35 14.57 23.62 -17.23
CA GLN A 35 13.44 23.55 -18.13
C GLN A 35 12.58 24.83 -18.11
N LEU A 36 12.59 25.57 -17.01
CA LEU A 36 12.00 26.92 -16.89
C LEU A 36 12.96 28.04 -17.35
N GLY A 37 14.09 27.72 -18.01
CA GLY A 37 15.08 28.71 -18.45
C GLY A 37 15.86 29.39 -17.32
N ARG A 38 15.84 28.81 -16.10
CA ARG A 38 16.46 29.38 -14.90
C ARG A 38 17.70 28.59 -14.50
N ASN A 39 18.68 29.28 -13.93
CA ASN A 39 19.88 28.66 -13.36
C ASN A 39 19.88 28.92 -11.84
N VAL A 40 19.44 27.94 -11.07
CA VAL A 40 19.32 28.01 -9.61
C VAL A 40 20.17 26.90 -9.01
N ASP A 41 21.01 27.24 -8.04
CA ASP A 41 21.82 26.26 -7.32
C ASP A 41 20.93 25.41 -6.39
N ALA A 42 21.24 24.11 -6.29
CA ALA A 42 20.48 23.19 -5.45
C ALA A 42 20.44 23.63 -3.97
N SER A 43 21.49 24.30 -3.47
CA SER A 43 21.55 24.84 -2.10
C SER A 43 20.57 26.00 -1.85
N SER A 44 20.00 26.60 -2.90
CA SER A 44 18.99 27.66 -2.78
C SER A 44 17.59 27.13 -2.53
N ILE A 45 17.39 25.81 -2.54
CA ILE A 45 16.11 25.16 -2.23
C ILE A 45 15.97 25.05 -0.72
N LEU A 46 14.88 25.63 -0.19
CA LEU A 46 14.62 25.67 1.24
C LEU A 46 13.88 24.40 1.68
N ASN A 47 14.46 23.72 2.68
CA ASN A 47 13.97 22.44 3.18
C ASN A 47 13.74 22.54 4.71
N PRO A 48 12.55 22.98 5.17
CA PRO A 48 12.28 23.10 6.59
C PRO A 48 12.47 21.75 7.30
N TYR A 49 13.38 21.72 8.29
CA TYR A 49 13.62 20.55 9.12
C TYR A 49 12.79 20.64 10.40
N TRP A 50 11.82 19.74 10.55
CA TRP A 50 10.97 19.61 11.74
C TRP A 50 11.13 18.23 12.41
N GLY A 51 12.05 17.42 11.92
CA GLY A 51 12.21 16.00 12.26
C GLY A 51 12.47 15.65 13.72
N ASP A 52 13.12 16.54 14.45
CA ASP A 52 13.38 16.48 15.89
C ASP A 52 12.14 16.76 16.75
N LEU A 53 11.06 17.27 16.16
CA LEU A 53 9.75 17.42 16.80
C LEU A 53 8.83 16.22 16.54
N GLY A 54 9.23 15.31 15.64
CA GLY A 54 8.47 14.12 15.27
C GLY A 54 8.53 13.01 16.32
N ALA A 55 7.70 11.99 16.13
CA ALA A 55 7.67 10.83 17.02
C ALA A 55 9.00 10.08 16.99
N SER A 56 9.51 9.68 18.15
CA SER A 56 10.72 8.86 18.25
C SER A 56 10.35 7.43 18.61
N VAL A 57 10.93 6.47 17.89
CA VAL A 57 10.84 5.04 18.22
C VAL A 57 12.08 4.60 18.98
N SER A 58 11.91 3.63 19.89
CA SER A 58 13.06 3.04 20.59
C SER A 58 14.04 2.41 19.58
N PRO A 59 15.37 2.51 19.79
CA PRO A 59 16.38 2.02 18.83
C PRO A 59 16.26 0.53 18.50
N ASP A 60 15.75 -0.25 19.46
CA ASP A 60 15.52 -1.69 19.40
C ASP A 60 14.16 -2.09 18.81
N VAL A 61 13.29 -1.11 18.52
CA VAL A 61 11.95 -1.28 17.91
C VAL A 61 11.17 -2.49 18.47
N PRO A 62 11.04 -2.62 19.81
CA PRO A 62 10.62 -3.87 20.46
C PRO A 62 9.16 -4.25 20.20
N PHE A 63 8.35 -3.30 19.69
CA PHE A 63 6.96 -3.50 19.31
C PHE A 63 6.80 -4.18 17.95
N LEU A 64 7.87 -4.26 17.15
CA LEU A 64 7.82 -4.95 15.87
C LEU A 64 7.79 -6.47 16.09
N PRO A 65 7.06 -7.22 15.25
CA PRO A 65 6.94 -8.66 15.42
C PRO A 65 8.27 -9.36 15.12
N HIS A 66 9.02 -9.63 16.18
CA HIS A 66 10.32 -10.28 16.19
C HIS A 66 10.32 -11.37 17.27
N GLY A 67 9.99 -12.61 16.88
CA GLY A 67 9.91 -13.73 17.80
C GLY A 67 8.96 -14.83 17.34
N ASN A 68 8.97 -15.94 18.07
CA ASN A 68 8.04 -17.04 17.87
C ASN A 68 6.71 -16.72 18.58
N TYR A 69 5.76 -16.16 17.85
CA TYR A 69 4.41 -15.92 18.35
C TYR A 69 3.60 -17.21 18.29
N GLN A 70 2.88 -17.52 19.37
CA GLN A 70 1.92 -18.63 19.35
C GLN A 70 0.72 -18.22 18.50
N MET A 71 0.29 -19.11 17.61
CA MET A 71 -0.99 -18.95 16.93
C MET A 71 -2.12 -18.91 17.98
N LEU A 72 -3.07 -17.99 17.80
CA LEU A 72 -4.19 -17.78 18.72
C LEU A 72 -4.98 -19.07 18.97
N TRP A 73 -5.03 -19.97 17.99
CA TRP A 73 -5.54 -21.32 18.14
C TRP A 73 -4.39 -22.33 18.16
N LYS A 74 -4.35 -23.13 19.22
CA LYS A 74 -3.51 -24.33 19.31
C LYS A 74 -4.47 -25.52 19.31
N LYS A 75 -4.27 -26.50 18.43
CA LYS A 75 -5.05 -27.75 18.43
C LYS A 75 -4.96 -28.36 19.83
N GLN A 76 -6.04 -28.36 20.61
CA GLN A 76 -6.09 -29.10 21.88
C GLN A 76 -6.20 -30.58 21.55
N GLY A 77 -5.06 -31.25 21.40
CA GLY A 77 -5.03 -32.68 21.15
C GLY A 77 -3.70 -33.17 20.61
N LYS A 78 -2.94 -33.83 21.49
CA LYS A 78 -1.63 -34.48 21.31
C LYS A 78 -0.46 -33.53 21.06
N LYS A 79 0.61 -33.74 21.84
CA LYS A 79 1.94 -33.14 21.62
C LYS A 79 2.39 -33.46 20.20
N ALA A 80 2.20 -32.51 19.28
CA ALA A 80 3.03 -32.47 18.08
C ALA A 80 4.45 -32.11 18.52
N PRO A 81 5.50 -32.78 18.02
CA PRO A 81 6.86 -32.33 18.26
C PRO A 81 7.02 -30.89 17.74
N GLU A 82 7.89 -30.10 18.37
CA GLU A 82 8.26 -28.74 17.97
C GLU A 82 9.01 -28.71 16.61
N ALA A 83 8.50 -29.42 15.61
CA ALA A 83 8.85 -29.20 14.22
C ALA A 83 7.89 -28.14 13.69
N ALA A 84 8.44 -27.02 13.23
CA ALA A 84 7.73 -26.01 12.47
C ALA A 84 6.76 -26.68 11.50
N SER A 85 5.48 -26.28 11.52
CA SER A 85 4.52 -26.68 10.49
C SER A 85 5.19 -26.43 9.14
N PRO A 86 5.46 -27.47 8.33
CA PRO A 86 6.16 -27.27 7.08
C PRO A 86 5.33 -26.31 6.26
N LYS A 87 5.96 -25.21 5.85
CA LYS A 87 5.28 -24.21 5.05
C LYS A 87 4.92 -24.89 3.73
N LEU A 88 3.83 -24.47 3.10
CA LEU A 88 3.45 -24.93 1.76
C LEU A 88 4.64 -24.81 0.75
N GLU A 89 5.56 -23.90 1.03
CA GLU A 89 6.85 -23.68 0.37
C GLU A 89 7.76 -24.93 0.38
N ASP A 90 7.84 -25.67 1.51
CA ASP A 90 8.69 -26.85 1.68
C ASP A 90 8.15 -28.07 0.90
N ILE A 91 6.83 -28.19 0.78
CA ILE A 91 6.13 -29.28 0.08
C ILE A 91 6.26 -29.12 -1.44
N ILE A 92 6.24 -27.86 -1.92
CA ILE A 92 6.39 -27.52 -3.34
C ILE A 92 7.87 -27.61 -3.77
N GLU A 93 8.83 -27.27 -2.90
CA GLU A 93 10.26 -27.48 -3.18
C GLU A 93 10.66 -28.95 -3.23
N ALA A 94 9.97 -29.82 -2.48
CA ALA A 94 10.17 -31.27 -2.50
C ALA A 94 9.74 -31.95 -3.82
N GLY A 95 9.09 -31.22 -4.72
CA GLY A 95 8.71 -31.73 -6.03
C GLY A 95 7.54 -32.71 -6.01
N SER A 96 6.68 -32.64 -4.98
CA SER A 96 5.63 -33.63 -4.75
C SER A 96 4.62 -33.71 -5.90
N GLU A 97 4.23 -34.95 -6.25
CA GLU A 97 3.13 -35.23 -7.18
C GLU A 97 1.75 -35.07 -6.51
N THR A 98 1.69 -34.95 -5.18
CA THR A 98 0.47 -34.82 -4.37
C THR A 98 0.53 -33.66 -3.37
N PRO A 99 0.72 -32.42 -3.83
CA PRO A 99 0.94 -31.24 -2.98
C PRO A 99 -0.22 -30.90 -2.05
N LEU A 100 -1.48 -31.10 -2.47
CA LEU A 100 -2.64 -30.84 -1.59
C LEU A 100 -2.76 -31.91 -0.51
N LEU A 101 -2.51 -33.18 -0.84
CA LEU A 101 -2.53 -34.28 0.12
C LEU A 101 -1.40 -34.16 1.14
N ASP A 102 -0.21 -33.76 0.70
CA ASP A 102 0.91 -33.50 1.59
C ASP A 102 0.59 -32.35 2.54
N MET A 103 0.06 -31.24 2.02
CA MET A 103 -0.40 -30.11 2.83
C MET A 103 -1.46 -30.53 3.86
N ALA A 104 -2.43 -31.37 3.47
CA ALA A 104 -3.45 -31.87 4.37
C ALA A 104 -2.86 -32.70 5.52
N ARG A 105 -1.80 -33.47 5.24
CA ARG A 105 -1.16 -34.39 6.20
C ARG A 105 -0.13 -33.72 7.10
N THR A 106 0.55 -32.70 6.61
CA THR A 106 1.64 -32.05 7.34
C THR A 106 1.19 -30.81 8.10
N ALA A 107 0.23 -30.05 7.55
CA ALA A 107 -0.35 -28.87 8.17
C ALA A 107 -1.74 -29.21 8.73
N SER A 108 -2.77 -29.15 7.89
CA SER A 108 -4.11 -29.65 8.21
C SER A 108 -5.01 -29.73 6.97
N LEU A 109 -6.05 -30.57 7.05
CA LEU A 109 -7.12 -30.60 6.05
C LEU A 109 -7.87 -29.25 5.97
N ALA A 110 -7.96 -28.51 7.08
CA ALA A 110 -8.58 -27.18 7.12
C ALA A 110 -7.82 -26.17 6.25
N ASP A 111 -6.48 -26.18 6.29
CA ASP A 111 -5.66 -25.27 5.47
C ASP A 111 -5.84 -25.54 3.97
N VAL A 112 -6.04 -26.81 3.58
CA VAL A 112 -6.36 -27.17 2.19
C VAL A 112 -7.76 -26.69 1.79
N ILE A 113 -8.73 -26.79 2.70
CA ILE A 113 -10.10 -26.29 2.48
C ILE A 113 -10.09 -24.77 2.30
N ASP A 114 -9.38 -24.03 3.14
CA ASP A 114 -9.26 -22.57 3.05
C ASP A 114 -8.59 -22.13 1.74
N LEU A 115 -7.54 -22.85 1.32
CA LEU A 115 -6.89 -22.62 0.03
C LEU A 115 -7.84 -22.83 -1.14
N LEU A 116 -8.61 -23.92 -1.13
CA LEU A 116 -9.59 -24.21 -2.17
C LEU A 116 -10.72 -23.18 -2.20
N TRP A 117 -11.18 -22.71 -1.03
CA TRP A 117 -12.22 -21.68 -0.96
C TRP A 117 -11.74 -20.32 -1.44
N LEU A 118 -10.53 -19.92 -1.06
CA LEU A 118 -9.92 -18.70 -1.56
C LEU A 118 -9.86 -18.70 -3.09
N LEU A 119 -9.54 -19.85 -3.71
CA LEU A 119 -9.46 -19.99 -5.16
C LEU A 119 -10.84 -20.08 -5.83
N ALA A 120 -11.83 -20.70 -5.18
CA ALA A 120 -13.19 -20.78 -5.70
C ALA A 120 -13.89 -19.40 -5.68
N ASP A 121 -13.69 -18.62 -4.61
CA ASP A 121 -14.11 -17.21 -4.52
C ASP A 121 -13.50 -16.38 -5.67
N GLN A 122 -12.23 -16.71 -5.96
CA GLN A 122 -11.49 -16.37 -7.18
C GLN A 122 -12.29 -16.35 -8.48
N GLU A 123 -12.75 -17.55 -8.82
CA GLU A 123 -13.41 -17.87 -10.08
C GLU A 123 -14.84 -17.31 -10.12
N MET A 124 -15.50 -17.20 -8.97
CA MET A 124 -16.82 -16.59 -8.81
C MET A 124 -16.79 -15.08 -9.11
N ILE A 125 -15.84 -14.35 -8.52
CA ILE A 125 -15.64 -12.92 -8.76
C ILE A 125 -15.33 -12.65 -10.24
N ALA A 126 -14.52 -13.51 -10.86
CA ALA A 126 -14.20 -13.41 -12.28
C ALA A 126 -15.38 -13.76 -13.21
N GLY A 127 -16.34 -14.54 -12.73
CA GLY A 127 -17.54 -14.97 -13.46
C GLY A 127 -18.75 -14.05 -13.34
N GLY A 128 -18.71 -13.03 -12.45
CA GLY A 128 -19.76 -12.03 -12.27
C GLY A 128 -21.02 -12.53 -11.54
N ASP A 129 -20.93 -13.60 -10.75
CA ASP A 129 -22.06 -14.24 -10.06
C ASP A 129 -22.13 -13.82 -8.58
N GLU A 130 -22.31 -12.52 -8.32
CA GLU A 130 -22.43 -11.92 -6.98
C GLU A 130 -23.87 -12.00 -6.43
N ASN A 131 -24.44 -13.20 -6.30
CA ASN A 131 -25.75 -13.36 -5.67
C ASN A 131 -25.61 -13.74 -4.18
N ARG A 132 -26.27 -12.99 -3.29
CA ARG A 132 -26.31 -13.23 -1.83
C ARG A 132 -26.73 -14.65 -1.44
N GLN A 133 -27.59 -15.30 -2.25
CA GLN A 133 -27.95 -16.71 -2.03
C GLN A 133 -26.78 -17.67 -2.25
N SER A 134 -25.88 -17.35 -3.17
CA SER A 134 -24.65 -18.12 -3.43
C SER A 134 -23.65 -17.94 -2.29
N GLU A 135 -23.50 -16.73 -1.73
CA GLU A 135 -22.62 -16.46 -0.57
C GLU A 135 -23.05 -17.23 0.69
N GLU A 136 -24.35 -17.22 1.01
CA GLU A 136 -24.89 -17.93 2.18
C GLU A 136 -24.78 -19.46 2.04
N GLU A 137 -24.96 -20.00 0.83
CA GLU A 137 -24.76 -21.43 0.54
C GLU A 137 -23.28 -21.82 0.63
N MET A 138 -22.39 -20.96 0.14
CA MET A 138 -20.94 -21.14 0.19
C MET A 138 -20.42 -21.10 1.63
N ALA A 139 -20.87 -20.15 2.45
CA ALA A 139 -20.52 -20.09 3.85
C ALA A 139 -20.95 -21.36 4.62
N ARG A 140 -22.14 -21.90 4.31
CA ARG A 140 -22.61 -23.16 4.90
C ARG A 140 -21.75 -24.37 4.48
N LEU A 141 -21.34 -24.42 3.23
CA LEU A 141 -20.49 -25.50 2.72
C LEU A 141 -19.07 -25.39 3.24
N ALA A 142 -18.52 -24.19 3.37
CA ALA A 142 -17.25 -23.94 4.02
C ALA A 142 -17.28 -24.38 5.49
N GLN A 143 -18.35 -24.02 6.21
CA GLN A 143 -18.54 -24.48 7.59
C GLN A 143 -18.63 -26.01 7.67
N LYS A 144 -19.38 -26.67 6.77
CA LYS A 144 -19.47 -28.13 6.71
C LYS A 144 -18.12 -28.79 6.44
N ALA A 145 -17.32 -28.21 5.55
CA ALA A 145 -15.97 -28.70 5.25
C ALA A 145 -15.05 -28.58 6.48
N LEU A 146 -15.10 -27.43 7.16
CA LEU A 146 -14.31 -27.14 8.36
C LEU A 146 -14.73 -28.05 9.54
N ASP A 147 -16.03 -28.20 9.78
CA ASP A 147 -16.58 -29.09 10.82
C ASP A 147 -16.11 -30.53 10.60
N PHE A 148 -16.16 -31.02 9.36
CA PHE A 148 -15.61 -32.33 9.02
C PHE A 148 -14.10 -32.37 9.28
N SER A 149 -13.33 -31.36 8.86
CA SER A 149 -11.88 -31.33 9.05
C SER A 149 -11.45 -31.46 10.51
N HIS A 150 -12.29 -30.98 11.44
CA HIS A 150 -12.08 -31.07 12.88
C HIS A 150 -12.65 -32.34 13.54
N SER A 151 -13.33 -33.20 12.80
CA SER A 151 -13.89 -34.46 13.30
C SER A 151 -12.83 -35.55 13.48
N ALA A 152 -13.06 -36.52 14.38
CA ALA A 152 -12.20 -37.69 14.51
C ALA A 152 -12.22 -38.62 13.26
N GLU A 153 -13.23 -38.46 12.41
CA GLU A 153 -13.41 -39.21 11.18
C GLU A 153 -12.49 -38.71 10.06
N SER A 154 -12.13 -37.41 10.06
CA SER A 154 -11.28 -36.81 9.03
C SER A 154 -9.87 -37.37 9.01
N GLU A 155 -9.29 -37.69 10.17
CA GLU A 155 -7.94 -38.26 10.25
C GLU A 155 -7.88 -39.67 9.63
N ARG A 156 -8.90 -40.51 9.90
CA ARG A 156 -9.03 -41.85 9.29
C ARG A 156 -9.32 -41.76 7.81
N TRP A 157 -10.16 -40.81 7.43
CA TRP A 157 -10.52 -40.54 6.04
C TRP A 157 -9.29 -40.08 5.23
N LEU A 158 -8.48 -39.17 5.78
CA LEU A 158 -7.29 -38.59 5.13
C LEU A 158 -6.15 -39.62 5.01
N ALA A 159 -6.02 -40.52 5.99
CA ALA A 159 -5.07 -41.63 5.93
C ALA A 159 -5.34 -42.57 4.73
N ALA A 160 -6.60 -42.66 4.29
CA ALA A 160 -7.02 -43.53 3.19
C ALA A 160 -6.97 -42.86 1.80
N VAL A 161 -6.60 -41.58 1.70
CA VAL A 161 -6.47 -40.83 0.43
C VAL A 161 -5.07 -41.03 -0.16
N LYS A 162 -4.96 -41.27 -1.47
CA LYS A 162 -3.67 -41.59 -2.12
C LYS A 162 -3.21 -40.55 -3.14
N SER A 163 -4.09 -39.65 -3.56
CA SER A 163 -3.75 -38.58 -4.52
C SER A 163 -4.55 -37.30 -4.26
N ASP A 164 -4.10 -36.19 -4.86
CA ASP A 164 -4.82 -34.91 -4.84
C ASP A 164 -6.17 -35.02 -5.55
N ASP A 165 -6.26 -35.79 -6.64
CA ASP A 165 -7.53 -36.03 -7.34
C ASP A 165 -8.53 -36.75 -6.43
N GLU A 166 -8.07 -37.78 -5.71
CA GLU A 166 -8.90 -38.52 -4.76
C GLU A 166 -9.28 -37.65 -3.54
N LEU A 167 -8.38 -36.77 -3.09
CA LEU A 167 -8.65 -35.79 -2.05
C LEU A 167 -9.79 -34.85 -2.46
N LEU A 168 -9.69 -34.26 -3.65
CA LEU A 168 -10.67 -33.32 -4.19
C LEU A 168 -12.01 -34.00 -4.49
N GLU A 169 -11.99 -35.22 -5.01
CA GLU A 169 -13.21 -35.99 -5.29
C GLU A 169 -13.96 -36.33 -3.99
N ARG A 170 -13.25 -36.83 -2.99
CA ARG A 170 -13.88 -37.18 -1.70
C ARG A 170 -14.34 -35.94 -0.94
N LEU A 171 -13.60 -34.82 -0.98
CA LEU A 171 -14.05 -33.52 -0.42
C LEU A 171 -15.31 -33.02 -1.12
N SER A 172 -15.35 -33.09 -2.45
CA SER A 172 -16.53 -32.72 -3.23
C SER A 172 -17.74 -33.60 -2.89
N GLY A 173 -17.53 -34.91 -2.71
CA GLY A 173 -18.57 -35.85 -2.27
C GLY A 173 -19.10 -35.53 -0.87
N LEU A 174 -18.21 -35.19 0.07
CA LEU A 174 -18.57 -34.74 1.42
C LEU A 174 -19.45 -33.48 1.39
N LEU A 175 -19.12 -32.53 0.52
CA LEU A 175 -19.89 -31.29 0.40
C LEU A 175 -21.22 -31.50 -0.33
N SER A 176 -21.34 -32.57 -1.12
CA SER A 176 -22.55 -32.91 -1.88
C SER A 176 -23.61 -33.68 -1.08
N THR A 177 -23.29 -34.23 0.09
CA THR A 177 -24.28 -34.95 0.93
C THR A 177 -25.29 -33.98 1.56
N PRO A 178 -26.61 -34.26 1.52
CA PRO A 178 -27.60 -33.40 2.15
C PRO A 178 -27.44 -33.38 3.67
N THR A 179 -27.35 -32.19 4.27
CA THR A 179 -27.52 -32.03 5.72
C THR A 179 -29.00 -32.28 6.02
N SER A 180 -29.32 -33.21 6.93
CA SER A 180 -30.66 -33.78 7.16
C SER A 180 -31.70 -32.81 7.78
N GLN A 181 -31.64 -31.50 7.54
CA GLN A 181 -32.63 -30.55 8.04
C GLN A 181 -33.01 -29.51 6.97
N ASN A 182 -34.23 -29.68 6.43
CA ASN A 182 -34.99 -28.85 5.47
C ASN A 182 -34.81 -29.11 3.95
N PRO A 183 -35.87 -29.62 3.26
CA PRO A 183 -35.88 -29.74 1.81
C PRO A 183 -36.48 -28.46 1.17
N LYS A 184 -35.64 -27.64 0.54
CA LYS A 184 -36.06 -26.75 -0.55
C LYS A 184 -35.25 -27.09 -1.81
N PRO A 185 -35.83 -26.96 -3.02
CA PRO A 185 -35.33 -27.66 -4.19
C PRO A 185 -33.96 -27.10 -4.62
N ALA A 186 -32.92 -27.88 -4.31
CA ALA A 186 -31.56 -27.70 -4.81
C ALA A 186 -31.48 -28.28 -6.23
N VAL A 187 -31.82 -27.48 -7.24
CA VAL A 187 -31.72 -27.91 -8.64
C VAL A 187 -31.02 -26.81 -9.45
N LYS A 188 -29.68 -26.75 -9.28
CA LYS A 188 -28.63 -26.29 -10.23
C LYS A 188 -27.27 -26.11 -9.53
N SER A 189 -27.24 -25.75 -8.22
CA SER A 189 -26.03 -25.39 -7.45
C SER A 189 -25.07 -26.54 -7.13
N LYS A 190 -25.58 -27.76 -6.85
CA LYS A 190 -24.77 -28.94 -6.46
C LYS A 190 -23.68 -29.29 -7.48
N THR A 191 -23.94 -29.05 -8.76
CA THR A 191 -23.01 -29.34 -9.86
C THR A 191 -21.98 -28.23 -10.04
N GLN A 192 -22.28 -26.99 -9.66
CA GLN A 192 -21.39 -25.83 -9.82
C GLN A 192 -20.27 -25.82 -8.79
N ILE A 193 -20.56 -26.09 -7.52
CA ILE A 193 -19.55 -26.00 -6.44
C ILE A 193 -18.53 -27.15 -6.51
N GLY A 194 -19.00 -28.37 -6.80
CA GLY A 194 -18.08 -29.48 -7.09
C GLY A 194 -17.22 -29.22 -8.35
N LYS A 195 -17.74 -28.46 -9.34
CA LYS A 195 -16.95 -28.01 -10.49
C LYS A 195 -15.94 -26.92 -10.12
N LEU A 196 -16.31 -25.95 -9.28
CA LEU A 196 -15.44 -24.89 -8.76
C LEU A 196 -14.28 -25.46 -7.93
N ILE A 197 -14.54 -26.38 -6.99
CA ILE A 197 -13.48 -27.01 -6.18
C ILE A 197 -12.54 -27.84 -7.05
N ARG A 198 -13.07 -28.58 -8.04
CA ARG A 198 -12.26 -29.33 -9.00
C ARG A 198 -11.47 -28.40 -9.93
N SER A 199 -12.05 -27.27 -10.36
CA SER A 199 -11.38 -26.25 -11.17
C SER A 199 -10.23 -25.60 -10.40
N ALA A 200 -10.47 -25.20 -9.15
CA ALA A 200 -9.45 -24.70 -8.23
C ALA A 200 -8.33 -25.71 -8.01
N GLY A 201 -8.65 -26.98 -7.76
CA GLY A 201 -7.68 -28.05 -7.62
C GLY A 201 -6.86 -28.30 -8.89
N ALA A 202 -7.50 -28.33 -10.06
CA ALA A 202 -6.82 -28.44 -11.35
C ALA A 202 -5.92 -27.23 -11.64
N SER A 203 -6.32 -26.03 -11.21
CA SER A 203 -5.53 -24.80 -11.30
C SER A 203 -4.23 -24.93 -10.49
N VAL A 204 -4.30 -25.47 -9.27
CA VAL A 204 -3.11 -25.76 -8.43
C VAL A 204 -2.21 -26.79 -9.11
N HIS A 205 -2.77 -27.91 -9.56
CA HIS A 205 -2.00 -28.99 -10.19
C HIS A 205 -1.27 -28.53 -11.46
N ASN A 206 -1.96 -27.80 -12.34
CA ASN A 206 -1.37 -27.28 -13.58
C ASN A 206 -0.23 -26.29 -13.30
N LYS A 207 -0.40 -25.39 -12.32
CA LYS A 207 0.64 -24.42 -11.94
C LYS A 207 1.89 -25.07 -11.35
N ILE A 208 1.73 -26.16 -10.60
CA ILE A 208 2.85 -26.94 -10.04
C ILE A 208 3.56 -27.75 -11.14
N LYS A 209 2.80 -28.36 -12.05
CA LYS A 209 3.34 -29.08 -13.21
C LYS A 209 4.13 -28.18 -14.17
N ASP A 210 3.67 -26.96 -14.39
CA ASP A 210 4.38 -25.96 -15.19
C ASP A 210 5.68 -25.48 -14.52
N ALA A 211 5.68 -25.35 -13.18
CA ALA A 211 6.87 -25.05 -12.41
C ALA A 211 7.92 -26.19 -12.48
N HIS A 212 7.49 -27.46 -12.46
CA HIS A 212 8.38 -28.62 -12.62
C HIS A 212 8.95 -28.77 -14.03
N LYS A 213 8.16 -28.54 -15.07
CA LYS A 213 8.65 -28.58 -16.46
C LYS A 213 9.71 -27.51 -16.74
N GLY A 214 9.60 -26.34 -16.11
CA GLY A 214 10.61 -25.27 -16.20
C GLY A 214 11.95 -25.61 -15.51
N MET A 215 11.95 -26.50 -14.52
CA MET A 215 13.17 -26.96 -13.81
C MET A 215 13.90 -28.10 -14.54
N ALA A 216 13.18 -29.01 -15.21
CA ALA A 216 13.78 -30.18 -15.86
C ALA A 216 14.66 -29.84 -17.10
N SER A 217 14.41 -28.72 -17.79
CA SER A 217 15.13 -28.34 -19.01
C SER A 217 16.42 -27.54 -18.79
N ARG A 218 16.84 -27.29 -17.54
CA ARG A 218 18.03 -26.47 -17.20
C ARG A 218 18.95 -27.18 -16.21
N THR A 219 19.41 -28.37 -16.57
CA THR A 219 20.45 -29.10 -15.84
C THR A 219 21.79 -28.96 -16.54
N LYS A 220 22.64 -27.99 -16.11
CA LYS A 220 24.09 -28.21 -15.90
C LYS A 220 24.96 -27.02 -15.45
N SER A 221 24.50 -25.76 -15.35
CA SER A 221 25.42 -24.70 -14.87
C SER A 221 24.82 -23.48 -14.16
N LEU A 222 23.69 -23.60 -13.46
CA LEU A 222 23.18 -22.49 -12.65
C LEU A 222 22.66 -23.01 -11.31
N LYS A 223 23.58 -23.25 -10.36
CA LYS A 223 23.21 -23.49 -8.94
C LYS A 223 23.37 -22.23 -8.07
N ALA A 224 23.67 -21.08 -8.68
CA ALA A 224 23.93 -19.82 -7.96
C ALA A 224 23.14 -18.60 -8.49
N HIS A 225 22.32 -18.76 -9.53
CA HIS A 225 21.55 -17.65 -10.13
C HIS A 225 20.07 -17.99 -10.39
N LEU A 226 19.56 -19.08 -9.80
CA LEU A 226 18.20 -19.58 -10.10
C LEU A 226 17.16 -19.33 -9.00
N ASP A 227 17.53 -18.63 -7.92
CA ASP A 227 16.58 -18.31 -6.84
C ASP A 227 15.73 -17.07 -7.14
N GLU A 228 16.17 -16.18 -8.03
CA GLU A 228 15.57 -14.85 -8.16
C GLU A 228 14.45 -14.77 -9.22
N GLU A 229 14.58 -15.49 -10.35
CA GLU A 229 13.57 -15.46 -11.41
C GLU A 229 12.40 -16.42 -11.16
N VAL A 230 12.64 -17.56 -10.49
CA VAL A 230 11.60 -18.50 -10.08
C VAL A 230 10.76 -17.94 -8.94
N LEU A 231 11.38 -17.20 -8.01
CA LEU A 231 10.68 -16.42 -6.98
C LEU A 231 9.74 -15.39 -7.63
N ASN A 232 10.16 -14.71 -8.69
CA ASN A 232 9.35 -13.72 -9.40
C ASN A 232 8.15 -14.29 -10.19
N ALA A 233 8.25 -15.52 -10.68
CA ALA A 233 7.13 -16.23 -11.29
C ALA A 233 6.12 -16.74 -10.24
N ARG A 234 6.61 -17.32 -9.12
CA ARG A 234 5.81 -17.73 -7.95
C ARG A 234 5.04 -16.55 -7.32
N LEU A 235 5.67 -15.38 -7.34
CA LEU A 235 5.15 -14.11 -6.86
C LEU A 235 3.99 -13.54 -7.70
N ARG A 236 3.80 -13.95 -8.97
CA ARG A 236 2.67 -13.49 -9.80
C ARG A 236 1.37 -14.25 -9.53
N LEU A 237 1.46 -15.47 -9.00
CA LEU A 237 0.33 -16.32 -8.68
C LEU A 237 -0.30 -16.03 -7.32
N ARG A 238 0.51 -15.65 -6.32
CA ARG A 238 0.04 -15.04 -5.06
C ARG A 238 -0.55 -13.63 -5.25
N GLN A 239 -0.28 -12.98 -6.38
CA GLN A 239 -0.50 -11.53 -6.53
C GLN A 239 -1.92 -11.10 -6.90
N LYS A 240 -2.77 -12.00 -7.41
CA LYS A 240 -4.12 -11.62 -7.86
C LYS A 240 -5.25 -11.95 -6.89
N ALA A 241 -4.97 -12.67 -5.78
CA ALA A 241 -6.01 -13.11 -4.84
C ALA A 241 -6.00 -12.43 -3.48
N VAL A 242 -4.81 -12.12 -2.95
CA VAL A 242 -4.63 -11.48 -1.64
C VAL A 242 -3.48 -10.45 -1.74
N GLY A 243 -3.18 -10.01 -2.95
CA GLY A 243 -1.79 -9.83 -3.40
C GLY A 243 -1.29 -8.41 -3.64
N THR A 244 -1.96 -7.38 -3.14
CA THR A 244 -1.37 -6.02 -3.08
C THR A 244 -0.54 -5.81 -1.80
N THR A 245 -0.69 -6.68 -0.79
CA THR A 245 -0.06 -6.47 0.54
C THR A 245 1.04 -7.50 0.88
N ALA A 246 1.05 -8.68 0.27
CA ALA A 246 1.94 -9.77 0.69
C ALA A 246 3.36 -9.78 0.08
N LYS A 247 3.65 -8.98 -0.95
CA LYS A 247 5.00 -8.92 -1.55
C LYS A 247 6.06 -8.16 -0.73
N ILE A 248 5.66 -7.55 0.38
CA ILE A 248 6.54 -6.81 1.30
C ILE A 248 7.12 -7.73 2.41
N PHE A 249 6.66 -8.98 2.51
CA PHE A 249 6.93 -9.85 3.66
C PHE A 249 8.11 -10.82 3.45
N ASN A 250 9.34 -10.27 3.46
CA ASN A 250 10.50 -10.99 4.01
C ASN A 250 10.78 -10.38 5.41
N GLU A 251 11.18 -11.16 6.43
CA GLU A 251 11.31 -10.64 7.81
C GLU A 251 12.06 -9.30 7.96
N PRO A 252 13.22 -9.08 7.30
CA PRO A 252 13.90 -7.78 7.37
C PRO A 252 13.17 -6.66 6.62
N LEU A 253 12.50 -6.96 5.50
CA LEU A 253 11.73 -5.98 4.74
C LEU A 253 10.43 -5.59 5.45
N ARG A 254 9.79 -6.53 6.15
CA ARG A 254 8.64 -6.29 7.03
C ARG A 254 8.99 -5.33 8.16
N ALA A 255 10.14 -5.55 8.81
CA ALA A 255 10.61 -4.71 9.91
C ALA A 255 10.76 -3.24 9.47
N ILE A 256 11.45 -3.03 8.35
CA ILE A 256 11.67 -1.69 7.76
C ILE A 256 10.35 -1.03 7.39
N PHE A 257 9.44 -1.76 6.72
CA PHE A 257 8.14 -1.23 6.33
C PHE A 257 7.27 -0.87 7.55
N HIS A 258 7.18 -1.76 8.54
CA HIS A 258 6.39 -1.51 9.76
C HIS A 258 6.96 -0.34 10.57
N GLN A 259 8.29 -0.22 10.65
CA GLN A 259 8.93 0.91 11.31
C GLN A 259 8.59 2.23 10.61
N GLN A 260 8.62 2.25 9.27
CA GLN A 260 8.19 3.41 8.49
C GLN A 260 6.72 3.75 8.71
N CYS A 261 5.82 2.76 8.76
CA CYS A 261 4.41 2.96 9.10
C CYS A 261 4.23 3.50 10.53
N ALA A 262 4.96 2.96 11.51
CA ALA A 262 4.90 3.42 12.89
C ALA A 262 5.37 4.87 13.03
N LEU A 263 6.43 5.27 12.31
CA LEU A 263 6.90 6.64 12.25
C LEU A 263 5.93 7.57 11.53
N LEU A 264 5.33 7.12 10.42
CA LEU A 264 4.29 7.87 9.70
C LEU A 264 3.09 8.17 10.61
N ILE A 265 2.57 7.14 11.29
CA ILE A 265 1.43 7.27 12.22
C ILE A 265 1.83 8.13 13.41
N GLY A 266 3.02 7.92 13.97
CA GLY A 266 3.53 8.68 15.11
C GLY A 266 3.72 10.16 14.79
N ASP A 267 4.35 10.50 13.66
CA ASP A 267 4.54 11.88 13.22
C ASP A 267 3.19 12.58 12.98
N ALA A 268 2.23 11.89 12.37
CA ALA A 268 0.88 12.43 12.17
C ALA A 268 0.15 12.68 13.50
N PHE A 269 0.20 11.74 14.45
CA PHE A 269 -0.42 11.93 15.76
C PHE A 269 0.27 13.02 16.57
N ALA A 270 1.60 13.09 16.57
CA ALA A 270 2.34 14.18 17.22
C ALA A 270 1.95 15.53 16.61
N TYR A 271 1.85 15.62 15.28
CA TYR A 271 1.42 16.83 14.60
C TYR A 271 0.02 17.28 15.05
N PHE A 272 -0.96 16.36 15.04
CA PHE A 272 -2.33 16.69 15.41
C PHE A 272 -2.52 16.88 16.92
N SER A 273 -1.73 16.24 17.78
CA SER A 273 -1.80 16.42 19.23
C SER A 273 -1.20 17.74 19.70
N ASP A 274 -0.13 18.19 19.04
CA ASP A 274 0.55 19.44 19.38
C ASP A 274 -0.16 20.67 18.81
N ARG A 275 -1.19 20.43 18.00
CA ARG A 275 -2.09 21.47 17.52
C ARG A 275 -2.90 21.99 18.72
N GLY A 276 -2.71 23.26 19.05
CA GLY A 276 -3.52 23.95 20.05
C GLY A 276 -4.93 24.25 19.52
N ASP A 277 -5.57 25.27 20.08
CA ASP A 277 -6.76 25.86 19.47
C ASP A 277 -6.41 26.57 18.13
N ASP A 278 -7.42 27.14 17.47
CA ASP A 278 -7.31 27.88 16.20
C ASP A 278 -6.25 29.01 16.24
N SER A 279 -5.75 29.39 17.42
CA SER A 279 -4.80 30.49 17.59
C SER A 279 -3.32 30.08 17.50
N LYS A 280 -2.97 28.80 17.74
CA LYS A 280 -1.56 28.37 17.81
C LYS A 280 -1.27 27.16 16.92
N ALA A 281 -0.44 27.41 15.89
CA ALA A 281 0.10 26.36 15.03
C ALA A 281 0.95 25.36 15.84
N ALA A 282 0.90 24.09 15.45
CA ALA A 282 1.79 23.06 15.98
C ALA A 282 3.27 23.46 15.76
N PRO A 283 4.22 23.06 16.64
CA PRO A 283 5.64 23.40 16.49
C PRO A 283 6.24 23.04 15.13
N MET A 284 5.81 21.92 14.53
CA MET A 284 6.22 21.53 13.17
C MET A 284 5.75 22.55 12.13
N ALA A 285 4.49 22.99 12.20
CA ALA A 285 3.94 24.00 11.30
C ALA A 285 4.62 25.37 11.51
N GLN A 286 4.98 25.74 12.73
CA GLN A 286 5.71 26.99 13.02
C GLN A 286 7.05 27.05 12.27
N ARG A 287 7.83 25.97 12.25
CA ARG A 287 9.08 25.91 11.48
C ARG A 287 8.86 26.05 9.98
N VAL A 288 7.80 25.43 9.46
CA VAL A 288 7.44 25.59 8.04
C VAL A 288 7.02 27.03 7.76
N ILE A 289 6.25 27.67 8.62
CA ILE A 289 5.85 29.09 8.52
C ILE A 289 7.08 30.02 8.49
N GLU A 290 8.08 29.79 9.35
CA GLU A 290 9.33 30.56 9.36
C GLU A 290 10.05 30.48 8.02
N THR A 291 10.21 29.26 7.47
CA THR A 291 10.82 29.07 6.15
C THR A 291 9.98 29.67 5.01
N LEU A 292 8.65 29.63 5.09
CA LEU A 292 7.78 30.28 4.10
C LEU A 292 7.95 31.81 4.13
N ARG A 293 8.12 32.42 5.32
CA ARG A 293 8.41 33.86 5.46
C ARG A 293 9.78 34.23 4.89
N GLU A 294 10.80 33.40 5.11
CA GLU A 294 12.11 33.57 4.48
C GLU A 294 11.99 33.50 2.95
N ALA A 295 11.31 32.49 2.43
CA ALA A 295 11.08 32.33 1.01
C ALA A 295 10.30 33.52 0.41
N ARG A 296 9.33 34.07 1.16
CA ARG A 296 8.59 35.28 0.78
C ARG A 296 9.49 36.51 0.71
N ALA A 297 10.44 36.67 1.64
CA ALA A 297 11.42 37.75 1.58
C ALA A 297 12.33 37.63 0.35
N ILE A 298 12.72 36.41 -0.04
CA ILE A 298 13.47 36.14 -1.28
C ILE A 298 12.61 36.45 -2.52
N GLN A 299 11.33 36.06 -2.49
CA GLN A 299 10.35 36.31 -3.54
C GLN A 299 10.23 37.83 -3.81
N GLN A 300 10.10 38.62 -2.75
CA GLN A 300 9.96 40.09 -2.83
C GLN A 300 11.20 40.76 -3.42
N LYS A 301 12.41 40.25 -3.11
CA LYS A 301 13.67 40.78 -3.64
C LYS A 301 13.90 40.39 -5.10
N SER A 302 13.58 39.16 -5.46
CA SER A 302 13.81 38.64 -6.83
C SER A 302 12.72 39.04 -7.82
N GLY A 303 11.51 39.31 -7.34
CA GLY A 303 10.33 39.54 -8.19
C GLY A 303 9.80 38.26 -8.85
N ASP A 304 10.41 37.10 -8.62
CA ASP A 304 9.96 35.82 -9.18
C ASP A 304 8.78 35.22 -8.39
N GLU A 305 8.20 34.13 -8.88
CA GLU A 305 7.15 33.37 -8.19
C GLU A 305 7.72 32.57 -7.00
N LEU A 306 6.98 32.51 -5.89
CA LEU A 306 7.21 31.58 -4.79
C LEU A 306 6.50 30.25 -5.06
N ILE A 307 7.30 29.19 -5.18
CA ILE A 307 6.81 27.81 -5.34
C ILE A 307 6.96 27.06 -4.02
N VAL A 308 5.88 26.44 -3.56
CA VAL A 308 5.87 25.64 -2.34
C VAL A 308 5.39 24.24 -2.68
N ILE A 309 6.14 23.23 -2.28
CA ILE A 309 5.85 21.82 -2.56
C ILE A 309 5.69 21.06 -1.23
N GLY A 310 4.55 20.42 -1.02
CA GLY A 310 4.30 19.52 0.09
C GLY A 310 4.18 18.07 -0.38
N HIS A 311 5.07 17.20 0.07
CA HIS A 311 4.98 15.76 -0.18
C HIS A 311 4.40 15.03 1.03
N SER A 312 3.46 14.10 0.82
CA SER A 312 2.88 13.31 1.92
C SER A 312 2.33 14.21 3.03
N MET A 313 2.70 13.98 4.29
CA MET A 313 2.29 14.82 5.43
C MET A 313 2.74 16.29 5.30
N GLY A 314 3.70 16.63 4.43
CA GLY A 314 4.08 18.00 4.14
C GLY A 314 2.94 18.79 3.49
N GLY A 315 2.10 18.11 2.70
CA GLY A 315 0.86 18.70 2.19
C GLY A 315 -0.21 18.87 3.26
N VAL A 316 -0.23 18.01 4.29
CA VAL A 316 -1.11 18.16 5.47
C VAL A 316 -0.71 19.39 6.27
N ILE A 317 0.58 19.54 6.58
CA ILE A 317 1.13 20.71 7.28
C ILE A 317 0.84 21.99 6.47
N LEU A 318 1.06 21.97 5.16
CA LEU A 318 0.82 23.14 4.31
C LEU A 318 -0.67 23.49 4.21
N CYS A 319 -1.57 22.51 4.04
CA CYS A 319 -3.01 22.73 4.04
C CYS A 319 -3.46 23.44 5.32
N ASP A 320 -2.91 23.01 6.45
CA ASP A 320 -3.17 23.62 7.74
C ASP A 320 -2.71 25.09 7.81
N ILE A 321 -1.48 25.34 7.38
CA ILE A 321 -0.90 26.68 7.32
C ILE A 321 -1.75 27.58 6.42
N VAL A 322 -2.08 27.16 5.20
CA VAL A 322 -2.78 28.04 4.26
C VAL A 322 -4.25 28.27 4.63
N THR A 323 -4.88 27.34 5.36
CA THR A 323 -6.28 27.48 5.76
C THR A 323 -6.46 28.19 7.11
N CYS A 324 -5.48 28.10 8.02
CA CYS A 324 -5.60 28.57 9.39
C CYS A 324 -4.47 29.51 9.81
N TYR A 325 -3.23 29.00 9.86
CA TYR A 325 -2.17 29.63 10.65
C TYR A 325 -1.26 30.63 9.92
N GLY A 326 -1.21 30.56 8.59
CA GLY A 326 -0.34 31.38 7.72
C GLY A 326 -1.10 32.04 6.58
N LYS A 327 -2.35 32.44 6.82
CA LYS A 327 -3.21 33.11 5.84
C LYS A 327 -2.63 34.45 5.36
N ASP A 328 -1.73 35.05 6.14
CA ASP A 328 -0.99 36.27 5.83
C ASP A 328 0.14 36.07 4.81
N ILE A 329 0.50 34.82 4.47
CA ILE A 329 1.63 34.51 3.60
C ILE A 329 1.12 34.19 2.18
N PRO A 330 1.34 35.06 1.18
CA PRO A 330 0.93 34.79 -0.20
C PRO A 330 1.88 33.80 -0.88
N ILE A 331 1.30 32.75 -1.46
CA ILE A 331 1.99 31.69 -2.21
C ILE A 331 1.53 31.76 -3.67
N ASP A 332 2.48 31.89 -4.60
CA ASP A 332 2.17 31.98 -6.03
C ASP A 332 1.78 30.62 -6.62
N VAL A 333 2.46 29.55 -6.22
CA VAL A 333 2.14 28.17 -6.59
C VAL A 333 2.31 27.23 -5.40
N LEU A 334 1.23 26.58 -4.96
CA LEU A 334 1.26 25.47 -4.02
C LEU A 334 1.11 24.15 -4.79
N ILE A 335 2.03 23.22 -4.59
CA ILE A 335 2.00 21.88 -5.17
C ILE A 335 1.93 20.86 -4.04
N THR A 336 0.87 20.06 -4.00
CA THR A 336 0.78 18.90 -3.10
C THR A 336 1.02 17.63 -3.89
N VAL A 337 1.84 16.71 -3.37
CA VAL A 337 2.22 15.47 -4.05
C VAL A 337 2.01 14.29 -3.13
N GLY A 338 1.20 13.32 -3.58
CA GLY A 338 0.87 12.11 -2.83
C GLY A 338 0.51 12.44 -1.38
N SER A 339 -0.46 13.33 -1.16
CA SER A 339 -0.74 13.88 0.18
C SER A 339 -2.12 13.48 0.69
N GLN A 340 -2.21 13.36 2.02
CA GLN A 340 -3.40 12.95 2.76
C GLN A 340 -4.34 14.12 3.09
N PHE A 341 -3.97 15.37 2.77
CA PHE A 341 -4.76 16.53 3.15
C PHE A 341 -6.22 16.51 2.65
N PRO A 342 -6.59 15.96 1.47
CA PRO A 342 -7.99 15.93 1.06
C PRO A 342 -8.83 15.03 1.97
N LEU A 343 -8.30 13.87 2.36
CA LEU A 343 -8.91 12.96 3.34
C LEU A 343 -9.10 13.66 4.69
N PHE A 344 -8.05 14.29 5.22
CA PHE A 344 -8.13 14.96 6.51
C PHE A 344 -9.04 16.21 6.50
N ALA A 345 -9.19 16.87 5.35
CA ALA A 345 -10.14 17.95 5.17
C ALA A 345 -11.59 17.47 5.09
N ASP A 346 -11.84 16.30 4.51
CA ASP A 346 -13.17 15.67 4.54
C ASP A 346 -13.54 15.20 5.95
N LEU A 347 -12.57 14.63 6.68
CA LEU A 347 -12.71 14.23 8.09
C LEU A 347 -12.77 15.41 9.08
N GLN A 348 -12.82 16.65 8.59
CA GLN A 348 -12.90 17.88 9.40
C GLN A 348 -11.77 18.02 10.42
N MET A 349 -10.57 17.56 10.08
CA MET A 349 -9.40 17.59 10.97
C MET A 349 -8.64 18.92 10.94
N PHE A 350 -9.07 19.90 10.13
CA PHE A 350 -8.47 21.25 10.08
C PHE A 350 -9.46 22.30 10.61
N PRO A 351 -9.21 22.99 11.75
CA PRO A 351 -9.96 24.16 12.21
C PRO A 351 -10.21 25.24 11.17
N GLY A 352 -9.28 25.46 10.24
CA GLY A 352 -9.49 26.40 9.12
C GLY A 352 -10.55 25.94 8.10
N ILE A 353 -11.04 24.70 8.20
CA ILE A 353 -11.98 24.07 7.27
C ILE A 353 -13.25 23.68 8.03
N ASN A 354 -14.29 24.49 7.87
CA ASN A 354 -15.58 24.27 8.54
C ASN A 354 -16.66 23.80 7.56
N GLY A 355 -17.63 23.04 8.08
CA GLY A 355 -18.81 22.58 7.33
C GLY A 355 -18.60 21.27 6.56
N LYS A 356 -19.71 20.65 6.15
CA LYS A 356 -19.75 19.36 5.43
C LYS A 356 -19.95 19.51 3.91
N LYS A 357 -20.34 20.70 3.44
CA LYS A 357 -20.54 20.93 2.01
C LYS A 357 -19.18 21.03 1.33
N ARG A 358 -19.03 20.30 0.23
CA ARG A 358 -17.85 20.27 -0.63
C ARG A 358 -18.26 20.47 -2.09
N PRO A 359 -17.38 21.01 -2.95
CA PRO A 359 -16.08 21.58 -2.59
C PRO A 359 -16.21 22.91 -1.82
N ILE A 360 -15.17 23.27 -1.05
CA ILE A 360 -15.01 24.61 -0.44
C ILE A 360 -14.02 25.44 -1.25
N GLN A 361 -14.11 26.77 -1.23
CA GLN A 361 -13.14 27.59 -1.96
C GLN A 361 -11.72 27.36 -1.42
N LYS A 362 -10.72 27.23 -2.31
CA LYS A 362 -9.31 27.22 -1.88
C LYS A 362 -8.93 28.54 -1.18
N PRO A 363 -7.97 28.53 -0.24
CA PRO A 363 -7.51 29.74 0.42
C PRO A 363 -7.05 30.84 -0.55
N GLU A 364 -7.46 32.08 -0.29
CA GLU A 364 -7.17 33.24 -1.15
C GLU A 364 -5.68 33.57 -1.25
N ASN A 365 -4.91 33.26 -0.21
CA ASN A 365 -3.46 33.46 -0.17
C ASN A 365 -2.70 32.45 -1.06
N VAL A 366 -3.36 31.45 -1.63
CA VAL A 366 -2.77 30.52 -2.61
C VAL A 366 -3.30 30.86 -4.00
N LYS A 367 -2.48 31.47 -4.86
CA LYS A 367 -2.92 31.90 -6.20
C LYS A 367 -3.28 30.71 -7.09
N ARG A 368 -2.36 29.75 -7.21
CA ARG A 368 -2.55 28.49 -7.94
C ARG A 368 -2.24 27.30 -7.03
N TRP A 369 -3.14 26.32 -6.99
CA TRP A 369 -2.93 25.09 -6.22
C TRP A 369 -3.03 23.89 -7.16
N ILE A 370 -1.93 23.18 -7.31
CA ILE A 370 -1.83 21.94 -8.08
C ILE A 370 -1.71 20.77 -7.10
N ASN A 371 -2.54 19.74 -7.28
CA ASN A 371 -2.43 18.50 -6.53
C ASN A 371 -2.05 17.36 -7.48
N ILE A 372 -1.05 16.57 -7.08
CA ILE A 372 -0.52 15.46 -7.88
C ILE A 372 -0.62 14.16 -7.08
N PHE A 373 -1.23 13.13 -7.64
CA PHE A 373 -1.37 11.83 -6.99
C PHE A 373 -1.11 10.66 -7.96
N ASP A 374 -0.89 9.47 -7.43
CA ASP A 374 -0.93 8.22 -8.18
C ASP A 374 -2.19 7.46 -7.73
N PRO A 375 -3.06 6.98 -8.62
CA PRO A 375 -4.21 6.15 -8.24
C PRO A 375 -3.85 4.88 -7.45
N HIS A 376 -2.57 4.45 -7.51
CA HIS A 376 -2.06 3.30 -6.75
C HIS A 376 -1.40 3.66 -5.42
N ASP A 377 -1.29 4.96 -5.11
CA ASP A 377 -0.81 5.46 -3.82
C ASP A 377 -1.99 5.57 -2.84
N PHE A 378 -2.05 4.67 -1.85
CA PHE A 378 -3.13 4.68 -0.85
C PHE A 378 -3.11 5.90 0.09
N LEU A 379 -2.08 6.73 0.00
CA LEU A 379 -1.91 7.96 0.78
C LEU A 379 -2.05 9.23 -0.08
N GLY A 380 -2.27 9.09 -1.40
CA GLY A 380 -2.47 10.20 -2.32
C GLY A 380 -3.92 10.29 -2.76
N TYR A 381 -4.54 11.45 -2.56
CA TYR A 381 -5.96 11.66 -2.87
C TYR A 381 -6.16 12.83 -3.84
N PRO A 382 -7.16 12.77 -4.74
CA PRO A 382 -7.60 13.94 -5.49
C PRO A 382 -8.19 15.00 -4.55
N ALA A 383 -8.02 16.27 -4.88
CA ALA A 383 -8.36 17.40 -4.04
C ALA A 383 -9.47 18.31 -4.61
N SER A 384 -9.73 18.26 -5.92
CA SER A 384 -10.72 19.10 -6.61
C SER A 384 -12.17 18.89 -6.14
N HIS A 385 -12.47 17.71 -5.60
CA HIS A 385 -13.77 17.43 -4.97
C HIS A 385 -13.88 17.99 -3.55
N ILE A 386 -12.75 18.32 -2.91
CA ILE A 386 -12.70 18.91 -1.57
C ILE A 386 -12.57 20.43 -1.66
N PHE A 387 -11.75 20.93 -2.58
CA PHE A 387 -11.47 22.34 -2.78
C PHE A 387 -11.73 22.80 -4.21
N GLU A 388 -12.54 23.85 -4.36
CA GLU A 388 -12.77 24.52 -5.62
C GLU A 388 -11.53 25.35 -5.98
N GLY A 389 -11.11 25.25 -7.24
CA GLY A 389 -9.91 25.91 -7.76
C GLY A 389 -8.59 25.17 -7.54
N VAL A 390 -8.62 23.93 -7.04
CA VAL A 390 -7.44 23.02 -7.02
C VAL A 390 -7.41 22.20 -8.30
N GLU A 391 -6.26 22.19 -8.97
CA GLU A 391 -6.02 21.44 -10.21
C GLU A 391 -5.43 20.05 -9.89
N ASP A 392 -6.20 19.00 -10.10
CA ASP A 392 -5.74 17.62 -9.92
C ASP A 392 -5.03 17.07 -11.15
N PHE A 393 -3.87 16.46 -10.96
CA PHE A 393 -3.18 15.64 -11.96
C PHE A 393 -2.79 14.30 -11.36
N HIS A 394 -2.83 13.26 -12.19
CA HIS A 394 -2.32 11.96 -11.80
C HIS A 394 -1.02 11.61 -12.53
N ILE A 395 -0.14 10.86 -11.88
CA ILE A 395 1.05 10.28 -12.50
C ILE A 395 1.17 8.81 -12.13
N PRO A 396 1.34 7.89 -13.10
CA PRO A 396 1.62 6.50 -12.78
C PRO A 396 3.08 6.40 -12.32
N THR A 397 3.30 6.09 -11.05
CA THR A 397 4.62 5.72 -10.52
C THR A 397 5.00 4.29 -10.89
N TYR A 398 4.04 3.50 -11.38
CA TYR A 398 4.16 2.08 -11.74
C TYR A 398 4.57 1.18 -10.55
N SER A 399 4.32 1.67 -9.34
CA SER A 399 4.45 0.94 -8.08
C SER A 399 3.08 0.84 -7.40
N LEU A 400 2.97 0.01 -6.36
CA LEU A 400 1.75 -0.13 -5.57
C LEU A 400 1.98 0.36 -4.14
N GLY A 401 0.97 1.00 -3.56
CA GLY A 401 0.91 1.39 -2.15
C GLY A 401 2.07 2.26 -1.67
N GLY A 402 2.73 1.86 -0.58
CA GLY A 402 3.79 2.67 0.05
C GLY A 402 4.99 2.90 -0.87
N SER A 403 5.26 1.96 -1.80
CA SER A 403 6.28 2.15 -2.83
C SER A 403 5.86 3.17 -3.88
N ALA A 404 4.58 3.25 -4.24
CA ALA A 404 4.07 4.33 -5.10
C ALA A 404 4.26 5.68 -4.42
N HIS A 405 3.91 5.74 -3.13
CA HIS A 405 4.01 6.93 -2.30
C HIS A 405 5.44 7.50 -2.20
N ALA A 406 6.44 6.63 -2.09
CA ALA A 406 7.84 7.03 -1.96
C ALA A 406 8.50 7.40 -3.31
N ASN A 407 7.91 7.01 -4.45
CA ASN A 407 8.61 7.02 -5.73
C ASN A 407 8.43 8.27 -6.59
N TYR A 408 7.58 9.24 -6.22
CA TYR A 408 7.37 10.45 -7.04
C TYR A 408 8.69 11.18 -7.38
N PHE A 409 9.48 11.49 -6.36
CA PHE A 409 10.72 12.28 -6.49
C PHE A 409 11.94 11.45 -6.91
N HIS A 410 11.82 10.13 -6.98
CA HIS A 410 12.86 9.27 -7.56
C HIS A 410 12.85 9.31 -9.09
N ARG A 411 11.80 9.86 -9.70
CA ARG A 411 11.60 9.87 -11.15
C ARG A 411 12.02 11.21 -11.75
N ARG A 412 13.07 11.20 -12.55
CA ARG A 412 13.51 12.40 -13.31
C ARG A 412 12.42 12.98 -14.21
N SER A 413 11.58 12.12 -14.80
CA SER A 413 10.45 12.53 -15.64
C SER A 413 9.39 13.32 -14.88
N PHE A 414 9.30 13.19 -13.56
CA PHE A 414 8.39 13.98 -12.73
C PHE A 414 8.79 15.46 -12.75
N TYR A 415 10.06 15.78 -12.52
CA TYR A 415 10.59 17.15 -12.52
C TYR A 415 10.39 17.84 -13.88
N PHE A 416 10.64 17.11 -14.97
CA PHE A 416 10.43 17.61 -16.32
C PHE A 416 8.96 17.93 -16.60
N GLN A 417 8.04 17.02 -16.23
CA GLN A 417 6.60 17.23 -16.42
C GLN A 417 6.07 18.36 -15.54
N LEU A 418 6.57 18.46 -14.30
CA LEU A 418 6.22 19.54 -13.38
C LEU A 418 6.65 20.91 -13.93
N ALA A 419 7.86 21.01 -14.46
CA ALA A 419 8.33 22.25 -15.10
C ALA A 419 7.47 22.63 -16.30
N ARG A 420 7.17 21.68 -17.20
CA ARG A 420 6.29 21.92 -18.36
C ARG A 420 4.91 22.41 -17.95
N ARG A 421 4.36 21.93 -16.84
CA ARG A 421 3.07 22.39 -16.32
C ARG A 421 3.10 23.85 -15.83
N LEU A 422 4.27 24.32 -15.40
CA LEU A 422 4.44 25.65 -14.84
C LEU A 422 4.94 26.69 -15.85
N MET A 423 5.51 26.30 -16.99
CA MET A 423 5.96 27.23 -18.04
C MET A 423 4.92 28.29 -18.35
N ASP A 424 3.68 27.89 -18.68
CA ASP A 424 2.61 28.82 -19.06
C ASP A 424 2.15 29.76 -17.94
N TYR A 425 2.51 29.46 -16.69
CA TYR A 425 2.17 30.29 -15.53
C TYR A 425 3.30 31.23 -15.15
N VAL A 426 4.54 30.76 -15.27
CA VAL A 426 5.76 31.48 -14.89
C VAL A 426 6.22 32.43 -16.01
N ASP A 427 6.00 32.09 -17.28
CA ASP A 427 6.46 32.88 -18.43
C ASP A 427 5.42 33.87 -18.97
N LYS A 428 4.23 33.95 -18.36
CA LYS A 428 3.26 34.97 -18.77
C LYS A 428 3.81 36.37 -18.43
N PRO A 429 3.84 37.31 -19.38
CA PRO A 429 4.13 38.71 -19.06
C PRO A 429 3.11 39.15 -18.02
N LYS A 430 3.61 39.60 -16.86
CA LYS A 430 2.76 40.12 -15.78
C LYS A 430 1.94 41.26 -16.37
N SER A 431 0.66 41.00 -16.64
CA SER A 431 -0.28 42.04 -17.06
C SER A 431 -0.25 43.14 -16.01
N GLY A 432 0.09 44.35 -16.45
CA GLY A 432 0.56 45.47 -15.63
C GLY A 432 -0.22 45.69 -14.34
N ALA A 433 0.54 46.03 -13.29
CA ALA A 433 0.07 46.85 -12.20
C ALA A 433 0.42 48.31 -12.50
#